data_AF-A0A3D4F912-F1
#
_entry.id   AF-A0A3D4F912-F1
#
_cell.length_a   1.000
_cell.length_b   1.000
_cell.length_c   1.000
_cell.angle_alpha   90.00
_cell.angle_beta   90.00
_cell.angle_gamma   90.00
#
_symmetry.space_group_name_H-M   'P 1'
#
loop_
_entity.id
_entity.type
_entity.pdbx_description
1 polymer ?
#
loop_
_entity_poly.entity_id
_entity_poly.type
_entity_poly.pdbx_seq_one_letter_code
_entity_poly.pdbx_strand_id
1 'polypeptide(L)'
;MDTDAKTLPQPVREFKQDALNVLVFGSQPEMAQHAAMEVRQHLMECIASNGSARVILATGNSQITFLKTLIDMGGVDWSTVTLF
;
A
#
# COMPACT_ATOMS: atom_id res chain seq x y z
N MET A 1 -22.97 8.84 14.54
CA MET A 1 -23.25 7.73 13.60
C MET A 1 -21.90 7.29 13.11
N ASP A 2 -21.52 6.07 13.50
CA ASP A 2 -20.17 5.53 13.38
C ASP A 2 -19.63 5.63 11.97
N THR A 3 -18.41 6.15 11.88
CA THR A 3 -17.59 6.26 10.68
C THR A 3 -17.41 4.88 10.08
N ASP A 4 -17.84 4.71 8.83
CA ASP A 4 -17.60 3.53 8.00
C ASP A 4 -16.12 3.12 8.07
N ALA A 5 -15.79 2.17 8.95
CA ALA A 5 -14.56 1.42 8.88
C ALA A 5 -14.68 0.52 7.64
N LYS A 6 -14.40 1.08 6.45
CA LYS A 6 -14.29 0.31 5.21
C LYS A 6 -13.34 -0.85 5.49
N THR A 7 -13.91 -2.05 5.58
CA THR A 7 -13.15 -3.28 5.78
C THR A 7 -12.11 -3.39 4.67
N LEU A 8 -10.86 -3.65 5.04
CA LEU A 8 -9.79 -3.84 4.06
C LEU A 8 -10.16 -5.00 3.11
N PRO A 9 -10.01 -4.84 1.78
CA PRO A 9 -10.29 -5.91 0.84
C PRO A 9 -9.47 -7.15 1.20
N GLN A 10 -10.12 -8.31 1.23
CA GLN A 10 -9.45 -9.58 1.51
C GLN A 10 -9.13 -10.31 0.20
N PRO A 11 -8.01 -11.05 0.13
CA PRO A 11 -7.69 -11.84 -1.04
C PRO A 11 -8.72 -12.95 -1.24
N VAL A 12 -9.10 -13.20 -2.50
CA VAL A 12 -9.95 -14.34 -2.90
C VAL A 12 -9.14 -15.64 -2.96
N ARG A 13 -7.81 -15.54 -3.05
CA ARG A 13 -6.89 -16.66 -2.96
C ARG A 13 -5.54 -16.18 -2.44
N GLU A 14 -4.96 -16.94 -1.52
CA GLU A 14 -3.63 -16.72 -0.98
C GLU A 14 -2.82 -18.02 -1.09
N PHE A 15 -1.57 -17.92 -1.51
CA PHE A 15 -0.64 -19.04 -1.58
C PHE A 15 0.81 -18.56 -1.54
N LYS A 16 1.74 -19.48 -1.34
CA LYS A 16 3.17 -19.22 -1.48
C LYS A 16 3.71 -19.79 -2.79
N GLN A 17 4.59 -19.05 -3.43
CA GLN A 17 5.44 -19.57 -4.50
C GLN A 17 6.88 -19.23 -4.18
N ASP A 18 7.70 -20.27 -3.99
CA ASP A 18 9.06 -20.17 -3.47
C ASP A 18 9.11 -19.34 -2.18
N ALA A 19 9.79 -18.19 -2.21
CA ALA A 19 9.90 -17.25 -1.09
C ALA A 19 8.83 -16.15 -1.07
N LEU A 20 7.92 -16.12 -2.04
CA LEU A 20 6.96 -15.04 -2.24
C LEU A 20 5.56 -15.41 -1.73
N ASN A 21 4.96 -14.53 -0.93
CA ASN A 21 3.54 -14.57 -0.62
C ASN A 21 2.77 -13.98 -1.82
N VAL A 22 1.77 -14.71 -2.31
CA VAL A 22 0.96 -14.30 -3.45
C VAL A 22 -0.49 -14.12 -3.01
N LEU A 23 -0.98 -12.90 -3.14
CA LEU A 23 -2.35 -12.51 -2.85
C LEU A 23 -3.09 -12.23 -4.16
N VAL A 24 -4.24 -12.88 -4.36
CA VAL A 24 -5.11 -12.67 -5.53
C VAL A 24 -6.38 -11.98 -5.05
N PHE A 25 -6.76 -10.88 -5.71
CA PHE A 25 -7.97 -10.10 -5.39
C PHE A 25 -9.00 -10.20 -6.51
N GLY A 26 -10.27 -9.93 -6.18
CA GLY A 26 -11.38 -9.99 -7.12
C GLY A 26 -11.34 -8.87 -8.16
N SER A 27 -10.65 -7.77 -7.87
CA SER A 27 -10.50 -6.65 -8.78
C SER A 27 -9.20 -5.86 -8.57
N GLN A 28 -8.81 -5.09 -9.59
CA GLN A 28 -7.66 -4.18 -9.50
C GLN A 28 -7.80 -3.13 -8.38
N PRO A 29 -8.96 -2.46 -8.17
CA PRO A 29 -9.11 -1.51 -7.07
C PRO A 29 -8.94 -2.14 -5.69
N GLU A 30 -9.46 -3.35 -5.47
CA GLU A 30 -9.30 -4.08 -4.21
C GLU A 30 -7.83 -4.40 -3.93
N MET A 31 -7.11 -4.91 -4.94
CA MET A 31 -5.67 -5.16 -4.87
C MET A 31 -4.90 -3.87 -4.55
N ALA A 32 -5.22 -2.77 -5.26
CA ALA A 32 -4.56 -1.49 -5.08
C ALA A 32 -4.79 -0.91 -3.68
N GLN A 33 -5.98 -1.06 -3.12
CA GLN A 33 -6.30 -0.62 -1.75
C GLN A 33 -5.57 -1.46 -0.70
N HIS A 34 -5.49 -2.79 -0.88
CA HIS A 34 -4.71 -3.63 0.04
C HIS A 34 -3.22 -3.27 0.00
N ALA A 35 -2.63 -3.18 -1.20
CA ALA A 35 -1.24 -2.82 -1.38
C ALA A 35 -0.91 -1.41 -0.82
N ALA A 36 -1.80 -0.43 -1.04
CA ALA A 36 -1.63 0.91 -0.50
C ALA A 36 -1.61 0.94 1.03
N MET A 37 -2.45 0.12 1.68
CA MET A 37 -2.46 0.01 3.14
C MET A 37 -1.15 -0.60 3.66
N GLU A 38 -0.68 -1.70 3.06
CA GLU A 38 0.58 -2.34 3.46
C GLU A 38 1.76 -1.38 3.32
N VAL A 39 1.86 -0.69 2.18
CA VAL A 39 2.94 0.27 1.92
C VAL A 39 2.85 1.46 2.87
N ARG A 40 1.65 1.99 3.14
CA ARG A 40 1.46 3.06 4.11
C ARG A 40 1.98 2.66 5.49
N GLN A 41 1.57 1.49 5.97
CA GLN A 41 1.99 0.99 7.29
C GLN A 41 3.51 0.85 7.35
N HIS A 42 4.11 0.24 6.32
CA HIS A 42 5.55 0.07 6.25
C HIS A 42 6.32 1.40 6.17
N LEU A 43 5.81 2.39 5.44
CA LEU A 43 6.39 3.73 5.38
C LEU A 43 6.34 4.41 6.75
N MET A 44 5.19 4.36 7.44
CA MET A 44 5.05 4.95 8.77
C MET A 44 6.02 4.32 9.77
N GLU A 45 6.19 3.00 9.73
CA GLU A 45 7.16 2.29 10.58
C GLU A 45 8.60 2.68 10.26
N CYS A 46 8.97 2.76 8.98
CA CYS A 46 10.30 3.16 8.53
C CYS A 46 10.63 4.61 8.92
N ILE A 47 9.66 5.52 8.76
CA ILE A 47 9.80 6.92 9.18
C ILE A 47 9.93 7.00 10.71
N ALA A 48 9.13 6.26 11.45
CA ALA A 48 9.19 6.24 12.91
C ALA A 48 10.55 5.71 13.42
N SER A 49 11.12 4.70 12.76
CA SER A 49 12.41 4.12 13.17
C SER A 49 13.62 4.93 12.72
N ASN A 50 13.57 5.54 11.52
CA ASN A 50 14.74 6.10 10.84
C ASN A 50 14.67 7.62 10.63
N GLY A 51 13.55 8.26 10.98
CA GLY A 51 13.27 9.67 10.71
C GLY A 51 12.99 10.01 9.23
N SER A 52 13.18 9.06 8.32
CA SER A 52 12.93 9.22 6.87
C SER A 52 12.78 7.88 6.17
N ALA A 53 12.18 7.88 4.99
CA ALA A 53 12.09 6.73 4.10
C ALA A 53 12.63 7.05 2.70
N ARG A 54 13.28 6.06 2.07
CA ARG A 54 13.70 6.09 0.66
C ARG A 54 12.98 5.00 -0.10
N VAL A 55 12.29 5.34 -1.17
CA VAL A 55 11.41 4.42 -1.91
C VAL A 55 11.79 4.45 -3.38
N ILE A 56 11.89 3.27 -3.99
CA ILE A 56 12.02 3.14 -5.44
C ILE A 56 10.65 2.73 -5.98
N LEU A 57 10.13 3.48 -6.94
CA LEU A 57 8.85 3.18 -7.57
C LEU A 57 9.06 2.61 -8.98
N ALA A 58 8.49 1.43 -9.24
CA ALA A 58 8.33 0.95 -10.61
C ALA A 58 7.29 1.82 -11.37
N THR A 59 7.26 1.75 -12.70
CA THR A 59 6.25 2.48 -13.50
C THR A 59 5.33 1.52 -14.25
N GLY A 60 4.08 1.94 -14.51
CA GLY A 60 3.08 1.17 -15.25
C GLY A 60 1.64 1.59 -14.92
N ASN A 61 0.68 1.22 -15.76
CA ASN A 61 -0.73 1.62 -15.58
C ASN A 61 -1.32 1.10 -14.26
N SER A 62 -0.90 -0.08 -13.80
CA SER A 62 -1.32 -0.65 -12.53
C SER A 62 -0.89 0.19 -11.32
N GLN A 63 0.18 0.98 -11.42
CA GLN A 63 0.67 1.85 -10.34
C GLN A 63 -0.21 3.09 -10.13
N ILE A 64 -0.95 3.56 -11.14
CA ILE A 64 -1.74 4.80 -11.05
C ILE A 64 -2.80 4.70 -9.96
N THR A 65 -3.59 3.62 -9.97
CA THR A 65 -4.63 3.39 -8.95
C THR A 65 -4.01 3.21 -7.57
N PHE A 66 -2.92 2.44 -7.47
CA PHE A 66 -2.20 2.22 -6.20
C PHE A 66 -1.68 3.54 -5.60
N LEU A 67 -0.95 4.36 -6.37
CA LEU A 67 -0.38 5.61 -5.89
C LEU A 67 -1.46 6.62 -5.50
N LYS A 68 -2.53 6.72 -6.31
CA LYS A 68 -3.69 7.55 -5.96
C LYS A 68 -4.29 7.10 -4.63
N THR A 69 -4.53 5.81 -4.46
CA THR A 69 -5.08 5.27 -3.22
C THR A 69 -4.15 5.50 -2.02
N LEU A 70 -2.84 5.35 -2.18
CA LEU A 70 -1.85 5.60 -1.13
C LEU A 70 -1.87 7.06 -0.67
N ILE A 71 -1.95 8.02 -1.61
CA ILE A 71 -2.03 9.45 -1.28
C ILE A 71 -3.38 9.77 -0.60
N ASP A 72 -4.49 9.27 -1.16
CA ASP A 72 -5.84 9.53 -0.65
C ASP A 72 -6.06 8.96 0.77
N MET A 73 -5.36 7.88 1.14
CA MET A 73 -5.41 7.29 2.49
C MET A 73 -4.82 8.20 3.58
N GLY A 74 -3.92 9.12 3.22
CA GLY A 74 -3.23 10.01 4.15
C GLY A 74 -2.35 9.28 5.19
N GLY A 75 -1.83 10.04 6.16
CA GLY A 75 -1.07 9.52 7.29
C GLY A 75 0.44 9.34 7.07
N VAL A 76 0.93 9.48 5.83
CA VAL A 76 2.37 9.53 5.53
C VAL A 76 2.85 10.99 5.54
N ASP A 77 3.90 11.30 6.29
CA ASP A 77 4.58 12.58 6.21
C ASP A 77 5.55 12.60 5.01
N TRP A 78 5.05 13.05 3.86
CA TRP A 78 5.81 13.11 2.61
C TRP A 78 7.03 14.02 2.66
N SER A 79 7.14 14.94 3.63
CA SER A 79 8.34 15.78 3.80
C SER A 79 9.57 14.97 4.24
N THR A 80 9.35 13.76 4.76
CA THR A 80 10.40 12.84 5.23
C THR A 80 10.67 11.69 4.24
N VAL A 81 10.07 11.72 3.05
CA VAL A 81 10.19 10.66 2.04
C VAL A 81 10.98 11.16 0.83
N THR A 82 11.98 10.38 0.41
CA THR A 82 12.64 10.55 -0.89
C THR A 82 12.20 9.44 -1.85
N LEU A 83 11.61 9.80 -2.98
CA LEU A 83 11.20 8.88 -4.04
C LEU A 83 12.22 8.87 -5.17
N PHE A 84 12.51 7.67 -5.69
CA PHE A 84 13.36 7.40 -6.86
C PHE A 84 12.57 6.67 -7.94
#